data_AF-A0A7Y4X8J7-F1
#
_entry.id   AF-A0A7Y4X8J7-F1
#
_cell.length_a   1.000
_cell.length_b   1.000
_cell.length_c   1.000
_cell.angle_alpha   90.00
_cell.angle_beta   90.00
_cell.angle_gamma   90.00
#
_symmetry.space_group_name_H-M   'P 1'
#
loop_
_entity.id
_entity.type
_entity.pdbx_description
1 polymer ?
#
loop_
_entity_poly.entity_id
_entity_poly.type
_entity_poly.pdbx_seq_one_letter_code
_entity_poly.pdbx_strand_id
1 'polypeptide(L)'
;MLTPTSGSPYTKTNAFAYLPTIFTDDTLVAGVTTAKAQHIIELRQAVDALRVVAGLSAAVWTDATLSPASTIIKAVHITELRTNLENAAALLGYAAGSYTDPGLGGGFVIKRVHIEELRQRIRAIAG
;
A
#
# COMPACT_ATOMS: atom_id res chain seq x y z
N MET A 1 -7.09 20.05 -11.69
CA MET A 1 -5.65 20.39 -11.61
C MET A 1 -4.87 19.15 -11.23
N LEU A 2 -4.03 18.64 -12.12
CA LEU A 2 -3.14 17.50 -11.87
C LEU A 2 -1.79 17.81 -12.51
N THR A 3 -0.81 18.22 -11.72
CA THR A 3 0.63 17.86 -11.84
C THR A 3 1.44 18.53 -10.71
N PRO A 4 2.60 17.96 -10.36
CA PRO A 4 3.03 17.76 -8.98
C PRO A 4 4.12 18.74 -8.57
N THR A 5 4.09 19.18 -7.31
CA THR A 5 5.16 20.02 -6.76
C THR A 5 5.73 19.33 -5.53
N SER A 6 6.95 18.84 -5.70
CA SER A 6 7.98 18.70 -4.66
C SER A 6 7.63 19.41 -3.35
N GLY A 7 7.64 18.69 -2.22
CA GLY A 7 7.72 19.33 -0.91
C GLY A 7 6.52 19.16 0.03
N SER A 8 5.94 17.98 0.12
CA SER A 8 5.58 17.50 1.45
C SER A 8 6.39 16.24 1.70
N PRO A 9 7.58 16.34 2.32
CA PRO A 9 8.13 15.13 2.91
C PRO A 9 7.03 14.68 3.85
N TYR A 10 6.54 13.45 3.69
CA TYR A 10 5.74 12.84 4.75
C TYR A 10 6.53 13.13 6.04
N THR A 11 5.99 13.98 6.91
CA THR A 11 6.57 14.27 8.21
C THR A 11 5.74 13.50 9.22
N LYS A 12 6.33 13.16 10.37
CA LYS A 12 5.60 12.46 11.43
C LYS A 12 4.28 13.17 11.79
N THR A 13 4.26 14.49 11.68
CA THR A 13 3.09 15.35 11.92
C THR A 13 1.98 15.19 10.88
N ASN A 14 2.33 15.07 9.59
CA ASN A 14 1.34 15.04 8.50
C ASN A 14 1.02 13.62 8.02
N ALA A 15 1.84 12.62 8.40
CA ALA A 15 1.69 11.25 7.94
C ALA A 15 0.32 10.66 8.28
N PHE A 16 -0.27 10.99 9.43
CA PHE A 16 -1.63 10.55 9.78
C PHE A 16 -2.70 11.06 8.81
N ALA A 17 -2.52 12.22 8.19
CA ALA A 17 -3.45 12.75 7.18
C ALA A 17 -3.44 11.96 5.87
N TYR A 18 -2.40 11.14 5.65
CA TYR A 18 -2.25 10.28 4.48
C TYR A 18 -2.57 8.81 4.77
N LEU A 19 -3.09 8.49 5.97
CA LEU A 19 -3.65 7.18 6.26
C LEU A 19 -5.11 7.17 5.79
N PRO A 20 -5.43 6.54 4.64
CA PRO A 20 -6.78 6.50 4.13
C PRO A 20 -7.67 5.71 5.09
N THR A 21 -8.71 6.35 5.61
CA THR A 21 -9.79 5.66 6.33
C THR A 21 -10.71 4.93 5.36
N ILE A 22 -10.84 5.44 4.14
CA ILE A 22 -11.64 4.90 3.05
C ILE A 22 -10.74 4.72 1.84
N PHE A 23 -10.74 3.53 1.27
CA PHE A 23 -10.06 3.27 0.00
C PHE A 23 -11.06 3.35 -1.16
N THR A 24 -10.59 3.72 -2.35
CA THR A 24 -11.42 3.65 -3.56
C THR A 24 -11.87 2.19 -3.77
N ASP A 25 -13.12 1.98 -4.22
CA ASP A 25 -13.72 0.66 -4.36
C ASP A 25 -13.57 -0.18 -3.07
N ASP A 26 -14.10 0.31 -1.94
CA ASP A 26 -13.98 -0.32 -0.62
C ASP A 26 -14.58 -1.74 -0.60
N THR A 27 -15.61 -2.00 -1.42
CA THR A 27 -16.09 -3.34 -1.73
C THR A 27 -15.42 -3.90 -2.98
N LEU A 28 -14.33 -4.63 -2.79
CA LEU A 28 -13.72 -5.40 -3.86
C LEU A 28 -14.62 -6.63 -4.16
N VAL A 29 -15.12 -6.77 -5.39
CA VAL A 29 -15.93 -7.90 -5.85
C VAL A 29 -15.14 -8.67 -6.91
N ALA A 30 -14.89 -9.95 -6.67
CA ALA A 30 -14.14 -10.79 -7.61
C ALA A 30 -14.86 -10.86 -8.97
N GLY A 31 -14.13 -10.63 -10.07
CA GLY A 31 -14.70 -10.61 -11.42
C GLY A 31 -15.43 -9.32 -11.83
N VAL A 32 -15.58 -8.35 -10.91
CA VAL A 32 -16.21 -7.05 -11.16
C VAL A 32 -15.23 -5.90 -10.89
N THR A 33 -14.42 -6.02 -9.83
CA THR A 33 -13.40 -5.03 -9.46
C THR A 33 -12.03 -5.53 -9.89
N THR A 34 -11.58 -5.12 -11.08
CA THR A 34 -10.19 -5.33 -11.51
C THR A 34 -9.27 -4.58 -10.54
N ALA A 35 -8.17 -5.20 -10.09
CA ALA A 35 -7.17 -4.52 -9.28
C ALA A 35 -6.60 -3.32 -10.06
N LYS A 36 -7.13 -2.12 -9.78
CA LYS A 36 -6.71 -0.89 -10.44
C LYS A 36 -5.35 -0.46 -9.89
N ALA A 37 -4.50 0.08 -10.74
CA ALA A 37 -3.25 0.72 -10.33
C ALA A 37 -3.48 1.79 -9.24
N GLN A 38 -4.66 2.43 -9.26
CA GLN A 38 -5.11 3.36 -8.24
C GLN A 38 -5.02 2.78 -6.81
N HIS A 39 -5.50 1.55 -6.59
CA HIS A 39 -5.47 0.95 -5.25
C HIS A 39 -4.05 0.74 -4.73
N ILE A 40 -3.11 0.42 -5.63
CA ILE A 40 -1.71 0.24 -5.26
C ILE A 40 -1.07 1.59 -4.93
N ILE A 41 -1.41 2.65 -5.67
CA ILE A 41 -0.95 4.01 -5.38
C ILE A 41 -1.42 4.44 -3.97
N GLU A 42 -2.70 4.24 -3.66
CA GLU A 42 -3.26 4.56 -2.33
C GLU A 42 -2.56 3.75 -1.21
N LEU A 43 -2.33 2.46 -1.43
CA LEU A 43 -1.61 1.62 -0.48
C LEU A 43 -0.15 2.06 -0.28
N ARG A 44 0.54 2.46 -1.35
CA ARG A 44 1.92 2.95 -1.26
C ARG A 44 2.01 4.24 -0.44
N GLN A 45 1.10 5.18 -0.68
CA GLN A 45 1.02 6.43 0.09
C GLN A 45 0.80 6.16 1.58
N ALA A 46 -0.10 5.23 1.92
CA ALA A 46 -0.36 4.84 3.30
C ALA A 46 0.86 4.16 3.95
N VAL A 47 1.54 3.28 3.23
CA VAL A 47 2.76 2.62 3.72
C VAL A 47 3.88 3.63 3.93
N ASP A 48 4.08 4.55 2.99
CA ASP A 48 5.09 5.62 3.11
C ASP A 48 4.81 6.51 4.32
N ALA A 49 3.54 6.86 4.55
CA ALA A 49 3.12 7.57 5.75
C ALA A 49 3.42 6.78 7.03
N LEU A 50 3.05 5.50 7.10
CA LEU A 50 3.34 4.65 8.27
C LEU A 50 4.85 4.53 8.54
N ARG A 51 5.65 4.38 7.49
CA ARG A 51 7.13 4.36 7.60
C ARG A 51 7.64 5.64 8.22
N VAL A 52 7.14 6.79 7.79
CA VAL A 52 7.49 8.09 8.38
C VAL A 52 7.07 8.20 9.84
N VAL A 53 5.86 7.74 10.20
CA VAL A 53 5.43 7.69 11.62
C VAL A 53 6.39 6.85 12.46
N ALA A 54 6.85 5.73 11.87
CA ALA A 54 7.84 4.83 12.45
C ALA A 54 9.28 5.39 12.49
N GLY A 55 9.52 6.60 11.96
CA GLY A 55 10.84 7.22 11.92
C GLY A 55 11.74 6.74 10.77
N LEU A 56 11.18 6.03 9.79
CA LEU A 56 11.85 5.63 8.56
C LEU A 56 11.63 6.66 7.45
N SER A 57 12.51 6.63 6.45
CA SER A 57 12.24 7.27 5.16
C SER A 57 11.15 6.53 4.37
N ALA A 58 10.52 7.25 3.44
CA ALA A 58 9.58 6.67 2.47
C ALA A 58 10.20 5.46 1.74
N ALA A 59 9.37 4.50 1.35
CA ALA A 59 9.83 3.29 0.69
C ALA A 59 10.37 3.59 -0.71
N VAL A 60 11.37 2.81 -1.12
CA VAL A 60 11.85 2.78 -2.49
C VAL A 60 11.07 1.71 -3.23
N TRP A 61 10.34 2.11 -4.27
CA TRP A 61 9.49 1.23 -5.07
C TRP A 61 10.18 0.90 -6.40
N THR A 62 10.24 -0.38 -6.79
CA THR A 62 10.88 -0.81 -8.05
C THR A 62 10.28 -0.13 -9.27
N ASP A 63 8.94 -0.13 -9.40
CA ASP A 63 8.24 0.67 -10.40
C ASP A 63 7.64 1.90 -9.71
N ALA A 64 8.41 2.99 -9.62
CA ALA A 64 8.00 4.20 -8.89
C ALA A 64 6.77 4.90 -9.51
N THR A 65 6.64 4.85 -10.84
CA THR A 65 5.54 5.47 -11.59
C THR A 65 4.51 4.42 -11.99
N LEU A 66 3.42 4.34 -11.22
CA LEU A 66 2.21 3.60 -11.61
C LEU A 66 1.22 4.57 -12.24
N SER A 67 0.81 4.31 -13.47
CA SER A 67 -0.22 5.08 -14.17
C SER A 67 -1.58 4.38 -14.06
N PRO A 68 -2.63 5.07 -13.59
CA PRO A 68 -3.99 4.54 -13.61
C PRO A 68 -4.37 4.05 -15.01
N ALA A 69 -4.95 2.85 -15.10
CA ALA A 69 -5.42 2.21 -16.34
C ALA A 69 -4.34 1.80 -17.38
N SER A 70 -3.05 2.11 -17.17
CA SER A 70 -1.98 1.74 -18.10
C SER A 70 -0.96 0.77 -17.50
N THR A 71 -0.72 0.83 -16.18
CA THR A 71 0.27 -0.03 -15.56
C THR A 71 -0.31 -1.39 -15.17
N ILE A 72 0.28 -2.45 -15.71
CA ILE A 72 0.04 -3.83 -15.28
C ILE A 72 0.67 -4.00 -13.90
N ILE A 73 -0.14 -4.30 -12.89
CA ILE A 73 0.36 -4.52 -11.54
C ILE A 73 0.99 -5.91 -11.47
N LYS A 74 2.27 -5.94 -11.08
CA LYS A 74 3.06 -7.14 -10.93
C LYS A 74 3.06 -7.63 -9.49
N ALA A 75 3.37 -8.91 -9.31
CA ALA A 75 3.58 -9.53 -8.01
C ALA A 75 4.57 -8.75 -7.12
N VAL A 76 5.63 -8.18 -7.73
CA VAL A 76 6.64 -7.39 -7.00
C VAL A 76 6.04 -6.24 -6.21
N HIS A 77 4.99 -5.56 -6.69
CA HIS A 77 4.39 -4.43 -5.97
C HIS A 77 3.70 -4.85 -4.68
N ILE A 78 3.03 -6.00 -4.69
CA ILE A 78 2.38 -6.54 -3.49
C ILE A 78 3.45 -7.01 -2.50
N THR A 79 4.50 -7.69 -2.99
CA THR A 79 5.63 -8.11 -2.14
C THR A 79 6.28 -6.91 -1.46
N GLU A 80 6.58 -5.84 -2.21
CA GLU A 80 7.15 -4.60 -1.67
C GLU A 80 6.23 -3.94 -0.66
N LEU A 81 4.92 -3.88 -0.93
CA LEU A 81 3.94 -3.29 -0.01
C LEU A 81 3.93 -4.04 1.32
N ARG A 82 3.86 -5.37 1.28
CA ARG A 82 3.89 -6.23 2.47
C ARG A 82 5.18 -6.02 3.26
N THR A 83 6.33 -6.11 2.59
CA THR A 83 7.64 -5.94 3.24
C THR A 83 7.80 -4.55 3.87
N ASN A 84 7.42 -3.49 3.16
CA ASN A 84 7.56 -2.12 3.68
C ASN A 84 6.59 -1.83 4.82
N LEU A 85 5.36 -2.35 4.75
CA LEU A 85 4.36 -2.24 5.81
C LEU A 85 4.82 -2.95 7.08
N GLU A 86 5.31 -4.19 6.97
CA GLU A 86 5.76 -4.96 8.13
C GLU A 86 7.02 -4.37 8.78
N ASN A 87 7.93 -3.79 7.99
CA ASN A 87 9.05 -3.03 8.54
C ASN A 87 8.60 -1.82 9.38
N ALA A 88 7.60 -1.08 8.90
CA ALA A 88 7.02 0.04 9.66
C ALA A 88 6.28 -0.47 10.91
N ALA A 89 5.47 -1.51 10.76
CA ALA A 89 4.69 -2.12 11.83
C ALA A 89 5.57 -2.62 12.98
N ALA A 90 6.68 -3.29 12.66
CA ALA A 90 7.63 -3.79 13.66
C ALA A 90 8.24 -2.67 14.51
N LEU A 91 8.61 -1.53 13.88
CA LEU A 91 9.12 -0.36 14.58
C LEU A 91 8.06 0.37 15.41
N LEU A 92 6.80 0.29 14.99
CA LEU A 92 5.65 0.80 15.74
C LEU A 92 5.19 -0.15 16.86
N GLY A 93 5.82 -1.33 17.00
CA GLY A 93 5.51 -2.31 18.06
C GLY A 93 4.37 -3.27 17.72
N TYR A 94 3.92 -3.34 16.47
CA TYR A 94 2.89 -4.28 16.04
C TYR A 94 3.51 -5.62 15.63
N ALA A 95 2.91 -6.73 16.09
CA ALA A 95 3.28 -8.08 15.64
C ALA A 95 3.02 -8.24 14.14
N ALA A 96 3.88 -9.01 13.45
CA ALA A 96 3.82 -9.12 11.99
C ALA A 96 2.47 -9.68 11.49
N GLY A 97 1.97 -9.12 10.38
CA GLY A 97 0.75 -9.59 9.74
C GLY A 97 0.91 -10.99 9.16
N SER A 98 -0.09 -11.84 9.34
CA SER A 98 -0.17 -13.11 8.62
C SER A 98 -0.90 -12.89 7.30
N TYR A 99 -0.20 -13.07 6.18
CA TYR A 99 -0.79 -13.02 4.84
C TYR A 99 -1.22 -14.42 4.43
N THR A 100 -2.51 -14.59 4.14
CA THR A 100 -3.15 -15.89 3.87
C THR A 100 -2.60 -16.55 2.61
N ASP A 101 -2.22 -15.75 1.61
CA ASP A 101 -1.62 -16.21 0.36
C ASP A 101 -0.21 -15.61 0.20
N PRO A 102 0.85 -16.39 0.49
CA PRO A 102 2.25 -15.97 0.33
C PRO A 102 2.76 -16.15 -1.12
N GLY A 103 1.98 -16.78 -2.01
CA GLY A 103 2.43 -17.29 -3.30
C GLY A 103 2.38 -16.26 -4.43
N LEU A 104 3.31 -15.31 -4.43
CA LEU A 104 3.47 -14.28 -5.47
C LEU A 104 4.31 -14.75 -6.69
N GLY A 105 4.06 -15.97 -7.19
CA GLY A 105 4.85 -16.64 -8.26
C GLY A 105 4.44 -16.31 -9.71
N GLY A 106 5.23 -16.76 -10.69
CA GLY A 106 4.98 -16.49 -12.12
C GLY A 106 3.59 -16.92 -12.61
N GLY A 107 2.86 -16.02 -13.27
CA GLY A 107 1.43 -16.19 -13.61
C GLY A 107 0.45 -15.54 -12.63
N PHE A 108 0.96 -14.74 -11.69
CA PHE A 108 0.18 -14.12 -10.63
C PHE A 108 -0.92 -13.19 -11.14
N VAL A 109 -2.16 -13.50 -10.78
CA VAL A 109 -3.30 -12.58 -10.86
C VAL A 109 -3.49 -11.99 -9.47
N ILE A 110 -3.48 -10.66 -9.36
CA ILE A 110 -3.75 -9.99 -8.10
C ILE A 110 -5.19 -10.26 -7.71
N LYS A 111 -5.35 -11.19 -6.78
CA LYS A 111 -6.63 -11.46 -6.15
C LYS A 111 -6.96 -10.29 -5.23
N ARG A 112 -8.26 -10.04 -5.12
CA ARG A 112 -8.85 -9.13 -4.13
C ARG A 112 -8.24 -9.28 -2.74
N VAL A 113 -8.03 -10.54 -2.28
CA VAL A 113 -7.61 -10.84 -0.91
C VAL A 113 -6.31 -10.12 -0.54
N HIS A 114 -5.37 -9.97 -1.48
CA HIS A 114 -4.09 -9.31 -1.20
C HIS A 114 -4.25 -7.81 -0.89
N ILE A 115 -5.15 -7.13 -1.61
CA ILE A 115 -5.41 -5.70 -1.38
C ILE A 115 -6.21 -5.54 -0.08
N GLU A 116 -7.23 -6.37 0.13
CA GLU A 116 -8.05 -6.32 1.35
C GLU A 116 -7.21 -6.55 2.62
N GLU A 117 -6.33 -7.55 2.62
CA GLU A 117 -5.42 -7.81 3.75
C GLU A 117 -4.52 -6.61 4.05
N LEU A 118 -3.96 -5.97 3.00
CA LEU A 118 -3.12 -4.78 3.16
C LEU A 118 -3.93 -3.60 3.72
N ARG A 119 -5.15 -3.37 3.24
CA ARG A 119 -6.04 -2.32 3.74
C ARG A 119 -6.38 -2.53 5.22
N GLN A 120 -6.79 -3.74 5.58
CA GLN A 120 -7.12 -4.11 6.95
C GLN A 120 -5.90 -3.95 7.88
N ARG A 121 -4.73 -4.35 7.41
CA ARG A 121 -3.48 -4.21 8.16
C ARG A 121 -3.11 -2.75 8.41
N ILE A 122 -3.24 -1.89 7.40
CA ILE A 122 -3.01 -0.44 7.54
C ILE A 122 -4.00 0.17 8.54
N ARG A 123 -5.30 -0.16 8.43
CA ARG A 123 -6.33 0.29 9.38
C ARG A 123 -6.01 -0.13 10.81
N ALA A 124 -5.58 -1.37 11.02
CA ALA A 124 -5.21 -1.87 12.34
C ALA A 124 -4.00 -1.13 12.97
N ILE A 125 -3.08 -0.61 12.15
CA ILE A 125 -1.92 0.17 12.63
C ILE A 125 -2.30 1.65 12.83
N ALA A 126 -3.17 2.17 11.97
CA ALA A 126 -3.60 3.58 11.96
C ALA A 126 -4.49 3.95 13.16
N GLY A 127 -5.28 3.00 13.67
CA GLY A 127 -6.21 3.22 14.78
C GLY A 127 -7.60 3.67 14.32
#